data_AF-A0A179CZH4-F1
#
_entry.id   AF-A0A179CZH4-F1
#
_cell.length_a   1.000
_cell.length_b   1.000
_cell.length_c   1.000
_cell.angle_alpha   90.00
_cell.angle_beta   90.00
_cell.angle_gamma   90.00
#
_symmetry.space_group_name_H-M   'P 1'
#
loop_
_entity.id
_entity.type
_entity.pdbx_description
1 polymer ?
#
loop_
_entity_poly.entity_id
_entity_poly.type
_entity_poly.pdbx_seq_one_letter_code
_entity_poly.pdbx_strand_id
1 'polypeptide(L)'
;MKKRWILKGHKMEKLELQPLREAVKKGLIEDIDDWIGYRKMRNITSHTYDYEKAMAVYNQISAFMQRSGFLLQQLEKYNATITD
;
A
#
# COMPACT_ATOMS: atom_id res chain seq x y z
N MET A 1 11.34 -21.84 22.38
CA MET A 1 11.33 -20.38 22.11
C MET A 1 10.96 -19.98 20.66
N LYS A 2 11.25 -20.76 19.60
CA LYS A 2 10.99 -20.37 18.19
C LYS A 2 9.50 -20.07 17.83
N LYS A 3 8.53 -20.81 18.37
CA LYS A 3 7.09 -20.61 18.06
C LYS A 3 6.57 -19.22 18.42
N ARG A 4 7.06 -18.61 19.51
CA ARG A 4 6.59 -17.29 19.98
C ARG A 4 7.02 -16.15 19.05
N TRP A 5 8.20 -16.26 18.43
CA TRP A 5 8.71 -15.28 17.47
C TRP A 5 7.98 -15.35 16.14
N ILE A 6 7.69 -16.56 15.64
CA ILE A 6 6.92 -16.78 14.41
C ILE A 6 5.49 -16.22 14.57
N LEU A 7 4.83 -16.50 15.71
CA LEU A 7 3.50 -15.97 16.00
C LEU A 7 3.50 -14.44 16.13
N LYS A 8 4.55 -13.85 16.72
CA LYS A 8 4.68 -12.39 16.84
C LYS A 8 4.87 -11.74 15.47
N GLY A 9 5.67 -12.35 14.58
CA GLY A 9 5.84 -11.90 13.19
C GLY A 9 4.54 -11.88 12.40
N HIS A 10 3.80 -13.00 12.38
CA HIS A 10 2.50 -13.07 11.71
C HIS A 10 1.46 -12.10 12.29
N LYS A 11 1.48 -11.89 13.61
CA LYS A 11 0.57 -10.93 14.26
C LYS A 11 0.88 -9.48 13.85
N MET A 12 2.15 -9.13 13.70
CA MET A 12 2.57 -7.80 13.24
C MET A 12 2.21 -7.57 11.77
N GLU A 13 2.48 -8.54 10.90
CA GLU A 13 2.10 -8.48 9.48
C GLU A 13 0.58 -8.29 9.31
N LYS A 14 -0.23 -9.01 10.10
CA LYS A 14 -1.69 -8.86 10.09
C LYS A 14 -2.14 -7.46 10.54
N LEU A 15 -1.42 -6.83 11.47
CA LEU A 15 -1.73 -5.50 12.01
C LEU A 15 -1.36 -4.39 11.01
N GLU A 16 -0.21 -4.51 10.34
CA GLU A 16 0.29 -3.54 9.34
C GLU A 16 -0.62 -3.40 8.11
N LEU A 17 -1.41 -4.43 7.81
CA LEU A 17 -2.39 -4.43 6.73
C LEU A 17 -3.77 -3.94 7.15
N GLN A 18 -4.07 -3.78 8.45
CA GLN A 18 -5.40 -3.35 8.91
C GLN A 18 -5.86 -2.03 8.27
N PRO A 19 -5.02 -0.97 8.15
CA PRO A 19 -5.43 0.26 7.49
C PRO A 19 -5.82 0.06 6.03
N LEU A 20 -5.12 -0.81 5.29
CA LEU A 20 -5.43 -1.11 3.89
C LEU A 20 -6.73 -1.92 3.78
N ARG A 21 -6.96 -2.87 4.68
CA ARG A 21 -8.21 -3.64 4.72
C ARG A 21 -9.42 -2.74 4.96
N GLU A 22 -9.30 -1.78 5.88
CA GLU A 22 -10.36 -0.80 6.11
C GLU A 22 -10.54 0.16 4.92
N ALA A 23 -9.45 0.55 4.25
CA ALA A 23 -9.55 1.36 3.04
C ALA A 23 -10.30 0.65 1.91
N VAL A 24 -10.09 -0.66 1.70
CA VAL A 24 -10.87 -1.47 0.75
C VAL A 24 -12.34 -1.51 1.14
N LYS A 25 -12.66 -1.79 2.42
CA LYS A 25 -14.05 -1.84 2.90
C LYS A 25 -14.79 -0.51 2.70
N LYS A 26 -14.09 0.61 2.83
CA LYS A 26 -14.63 1.95 2.61
C LYS A 26 -14.65 2.37 1.14
N GLY A 27 -14.21 1.52 0.22
CA GLY A 27 -14.13 1.84 -1.22
C GLY A 27 -13.08 2.90 -1.56
N LEU A 28 -12.16 3.20 -0.64
CA LEU A 28 -11.09 4.19 -0.85
C LEU A 28 -10.02 3.66 -1.80
N ILE A 29 -9.81 2.34 -1.79
CA ILE A 29 -8.91 1.62 -2.69
C ILE A 29 -9.59 0.35 -3.19
N GLU A 30 -9.25 -0.09 -4.41
CA GLU A 30 -9.93 -1.22 -5.05
C GLU A 30 -9.30 -2.57 -4.71
N ASP A 31 -7.97 -2.67 -4.75
CA ASP A 31 -7.22 -3.89 -4.48
C ASP A 31 -6.14 -3.65 -3.43
N ILE A 32 -6.09 -4.48 -2.39
CA ILE A 32 -5.08 -4.40 -1.34
C ILE A 32 -3.68 -4.79 -1.85
N ASP A 33 -3.60 -5.69 -2.83
CA ASP A 33 -2.33 -6.24 -3.31
C ASP A 33 -1.51 -5.19 -4.07
N ASP A 34 -2.16 -4.28 -4.78
CA ASP A 34 -1.53 -3.10 -5.40
C ASP A 34 -0.76 -2.29 -4.35
N TRP A 35 -1.39 -2.00 -3.20
CA TRP A 35 -0.78 -1.18 -2.14
C TRP A 35 0.28 -1.92 -1.34
N ILE A 36 0.15 -3.24 -1.19
CA ILE A 36 1.23 -4.08 -0.67
C ILE A 36 2.44 -4.02 -1.62
N GLY A 37 2.20 -4.10 -2.93
CA GLY A 37 3.22 -3.95 -3.98
C GLY A 37 3.93 -2.60 -3.89
N TYR A 38 3.18 -1.50 -3.83
CA TYR A 38 3.75 -0.14 -3.73
C TYR A 38 4.58 0.06 -2.45
N ARG A 39 4.16 -0.51 -1.31
CA ARG A 39 4.95 -0.49 -0.07
C ARG A 39 6.27 -1.25 -0.20
N LYS A 40 6.26 -2.42 -0.86
CA LYS A 40 7.48 -3.19 -1.15
C LYS A 40 8.41 -2.41 -2.08
N MET A 41 7.86 -1.76 -3.11
CA MET A 41 8.63 -0.92 -4.03
C MET A 41 9.30 0.26 -3.31
N ARG A 42 8.61 0.93 -2.39
CA ARG A 42 9.19 2.01 -1.58
C ARG A 42 10.43 1.55 -0.79
N ASN A 43 10.48 0.29 -0.36
CA ASN A 43 11.62 -0.22 0.40
C ASN A 43 12.85 -0.49 -0.49
N ILE A 44 12.68 -0.67 -1.80
CA ILE A 44 13.80 -0.89 -2.74
C ILE A 44 14.30 0.41 -3.39
N THR A 45 13.61 1.54 -3.24
CA THR A 45 14.07 2.85 -3.77
C THR A 45 15.33 3.36 -3.06
N SER A 46 15.72 2.80 -1.91
CA SER A 46 17.01 3.08 -1.25
C SER A 46 18.17 2.26 -1.84
N HIS A 47 17.90 1.32 -2.74
CA HIS A 47 18.89 0.47 -3.42
C HIS A 47 18.97 0.73 -4.93
N THR A 48 18.68 1.96 -5.37
CA THR A 48 18.56 2.39 -6.78
C THR A 48 19.86 2.39 -7.58
N TYR A 49 21.00 2.00 -6.98
CA TYR A 49 22.24 1.72 -7.72
C TYR A 49 22.12 0.47 -8.61
N ASP A 50 21.11 -0.36 -8.38
CA ASP A 50 20.75 -1.51 -9.20
C ASP A 50 19.77 -1.09 -10.31
N TYR A 51 20.26 -1.08 -11.55
CA TYR A 51 19.50 -0.69 -12.74
C TYR A 51 18.22 -1.53 -12.91
N GLU A 52 18.26 -2.84 -12.64
CA GLU A 52 17.10 -3.71 -12.78
C GLU A 52 16.02 -3.34 -11.77
N LYS A 53 16.42 -3.03 -10.52
CA LYS A 53 15.50 -2.55 -9.48
C LYS A 53 14.92 -1.17 -9.84
N ALA A 54 15.74 -0.28 -10.40
CA ALA A 54 15.28 1.05 -10.83
C ALA A 54 14.23 0.93 -11.94
N MET A 55 14.45 0.07 -12.94
CA MET A 55 13.48 -0.18 -14.01
C MET A 55 12.20 -0.84 -13.50
N ALA A 56 12.31 -1.79 -12.56
CA ALA A 56 11.14 -2.41 -11.93
C ALA A 56 10.27 -1.38 -11.18
N VAL A 57 10.89 -0.41 -10.49
CA VAL A 57 10.16 0.70 -9.86
C VAL A 57 9.54 1.60 -10.91
N TYR A 58 10.30 2.00 -11.94
CA TYR A 58 9.86 2.91 -12.99
C TYR A 58 8.60 2.41 -13.72
N ASN A 59 8.59 1.13 -14.12
CA ASN A 59 7.48 0.52 -14.85
C ASN A 59 6.15 0.55 -14.07
N GLN A 60 6.21 0.65 -12.74
CA GLN A 60 5.05 0.65 -11.87
C GLN A 60 4.55 2.06 -11.52
N ILE A 61 5.30 3.12 -11.86
CA ILE A 61 4.95 4.52 -11.53
C ILE A 61 3.60 4.91 -12.16
N SER A 62 3.35 4.54 -13.42
CA SER A 62 2.11 4.92 -14.11
C SER A 62 0.87 4.35 -13.42
N ALA A 63 0.88 3.05 -13.09
CA ALA A 63 -0.20 2.40 -12.35
C ALA A 63 -0.36 3.01 -10.95
N PHE A 64 0.75 3.28 -10.26
CA PHE A 64 0.73 3.95 -8.96
C PHE A 64 0.09 5.33 -9.01
N MET A 65 0.40 6.14 -10.02
CA MET A 65 -0.18 7.48 -10.19
C MET A 65 -1.69 7.41 -10.38
N GLN A 66 -2.18 6.49 -11.22
CA GLN A 66 -3.62 6.31 -11.44
C GLN A 66 -4.34 5.88 -10.16
N ARG A 67 -3.82 4.87 -9.44
CA ARG A 67 -4.41 4.38 -8.19
C ARG A 67 -4.36 5.41 -7.07
N SER A 68 -3.29 6.21 -6.99
CA SER A 68 -3.17 7.29 -6.01
C SER A 68 -4.15 8.43 -6.30
N GLY A 69 -4.35 8.77 -7.58
CA GLY A 69 -5.34 9.76 -7.99
C GLY A 69 -6.76 9.31 -7.65
N PHE A 70 -7.09 8.04 -7.88
CA PHE A 70 -8.36 7.47 -7.45
C PHE A 70 -8.55 7.57 -5.93
N LEU A 71 -7.55 7.15 -5.13
CA LEU A 71 -7.62 7.25 -3.67
C LEU A 71 -7.89 8.68 -3.21
N LEU A 72 -7.19 9.66 -3.79
CA LEU A 72 -7.40 11.07 -3.46
C LEU A 72 -8.85 11.49 -3.73
N GLN A 73 -9.40 11.16 -4.89
CA GLN A 73 -10.79 11.47 -5.23
C GLN A 73 -11.79 10.84 -4.25
N GLN A 74 -11.56 9.60 -3.80
CA GLN A 74 -12.44 8.96 -2.82
C GLN A 74 -12.34 9.60 -1.44
N LEU A 75 -11.14 10.00 -1.02
CA LEU A 75 -10.94 10.73 0.24
C LEU A 75 -11.61 12.10 0.22
N GLU A 76 -11.52 12.83 -0.88
CA GLU A 76 -12.20 14.12 -1.06
C GLU A 76 -13.72 13.97 -0.96
N LYS A 77 -14.30 12.96 -1.64
CA LYS A 77 -15.74 12.64 -1.53
C LYS A 77 -16.13 12.29 -0.10
N TYR A 78 -15.36 11.42 0.56
CA TYR A 78 -15.63 10.99 1.93
C TYR A 78 -15.60 12.16 2.91
N ASN A 79 -14.63 13.08 2.78
CA ASN A 79 -14.55 14.26 3.63
C ASN A 79 -15.69 15.25 3.35
N ALA A 80 -16.07 15.46 2.09
CA ALA A 80 -17.20 16.31 1.74
C ALA A 80 -18.51 15.83 2.38
N THR A 81 -18.72 14.51 2.48
CA THR A 81 -19.92 13.91 3.11
C THR A 81 -19.97 13.99 4.63
N ILE A 82 -18.87 14.35 5.31
CA ILE A 82 -18.80 14.47 6.77
C ILE A 82 -19.08 15.91 7.24
N THR A 83 -18.99 16.88 6.33
CA THR A 83 -19.18 18.31 6.60
C THR A 83 -20.60 18.83 6.39
N ASP A 84 -21.54 17.97 5.98
CA ASP A 84 -22.99 18.21 5.95
C ASP A 84 -23.70 17.50 7.12
#